data_AF-A0A383EC22-F1
#
_entry.id   AF-A0A383EC22-F1
#
_cell.length_a   1.000
_cell.length_b   1.000
_cell.length_c   1.000
_cell.angle_alpha   90.00
_cell.angle_beta   90.00
_cell.angle_gamma   90.00
#
_symmetry.space_group_name_H-M   'P 1'
#
loop_
_entity.id
_entity.type
_entity.pdbx_description
1 polymer ?
#
loop_
_entity_poly.entity_id
_entity_poly.type
_entity_poly.pdbx_seq_one_letter_code
_entity_poly.pdbx_strand_id
1 'polypeptide(L)'
;MKIFGIWTVLVALIISAVAAYYSIVGLVAIFASAVIPIIIMGTVLEVGKLTSAVWLHLNWKSAPILIKSYLTIAVILLMFITSMGIFGFLSKAHIEQTSAASENVAQIERIEESIVRNKVIITKADDKIIKLETVDDTKDEGIQEKIRIEQERINTAYSGVQPSIDEQNAIIIAEAEAKANAIKPFENEIANIDKKQALLDEYSVNG
;
A
#
# COMPACT_ATOMS: atom_id res chain seq x y z
N MET A 1 -45.91 62.11 -2.66
CA MET A 1 -46.71 60.86 -2.73
C MET A 1 -46.21 59.86 -3.79
N LYS A 2 -45.82 60.29 -5.01
CA LYS A 2 -45.34 59.37 -6.07
C LYS A 2 -44.03 58.63 -5.73
N ILE A 3 -43.08 59.31 -5.08
CA ILE A 3 -41.78 58.73 -4.68
C ILE A 3 -41.96 57.58 -3.67
N PHE A 4 -42.87 57.74 -2.71
CA PHE A 4 -43.15 56.69 -1.72
C PHE A 4 -43.76 55.44 -2.37
N GLY A 5 -44.65 55.60 -3.35
CA GLY A 5 -45.24 54.47 -4.08
C GLY A 5 -44.24 53.71 -4.96
N ILE A 6 -43.31 54.42 -5.61
CA ILE A 6 -42.25 53.77 -6.39
C ILE A 6 -41.29 53.00 -5.47
N TRP A 7 -40.96 53.59 -4.31
CA TRP A 7 -40.11 52.95 -3.30
C TRP A 7 -40.74 51.66 -2.73
N THR A 8 -42.03 51.67 -2.39
CA THR A 8 -42.71 50.48 -1.86
C THR A 8 -42.77 49.36 -2.89
N VAL A 9 -43.05 49.67 -4.17
CA VAL A 9 -43.05 48.66 -5.25
C VAL A 9 -41.65 48.09 -5.46
N LEU A 10 -40.61 48.92 -5.43
CA LEU A 10 -39.22 48.47 -5.55
C LEU A 10 -38.85 47.50 -4.42
N VAL A 11 -39.15 47.86 -3.16
CA VAL A 11 -38.87 46.99 -2.00
C VAL A 11 -39.65 45.68 -2.10
N ALA A 12 -40.92 45.73 -2.49
CA ALA A 12 -41.74 44.54 -2.68
C ALA A 12 -41.18 43.61 -3.77
N LEU A 13 -40.73 44.16 -4.89
CA LEU A 13 -40.10 43.39 -5.98
C LEU A 13 -38.80 42.74 -5.54
N ILE A 14 -37.95 43.44 -4.77
CA ILE A 14 -36.71 42.86 -4.24
C ILE A 14 -37.01 41.70 -3.29
N ILE A 15 -37.95 41.87 -2.35
CA ILE A 15 -38.34 40.80 -1.43
C ILE A 15 -38.87 39.59 -2.21
N SER A 16 -39.72 39.82 -3.23
CA SER A 16 -40.24 38.75 -4.07
C SER A 16 -39.14 38.04 -4.86
N ALA A 17 -38.19 38.79 -5.43
CA ALA A 17 -37.09 38.20 -6.20
C ALA A 17 -36.18 37.32 -5.32
N VAL A 18 -35.86 37.76 -4.11
CA VAL A 18 -35.08 36.98 -3.14
C VAL A 18 -35.86 35.73 -2.72
N ALA A 19 -37.15 35.85 -2.43
CA ALA A 19 -38.01 34.72 -2.08
C ALA A 19 -38.10 33.69 -3.23
N ALA A 20 -38.25 34.17 -4.47
CA ALA A 20 -38.29 33.33 -5.67
C ALA A 20 -36.99 32.56 -5.88
N TYR A 21 -35.85 33.23 -5.71
CA TYR A 21 -34.53 32.59 -5.82
C TYR A 21 -34.39 31.42 -4.83
N TYR A 22 -34.61 31.66 -3.54
CA TYR A 22 -34.52 30.60 -2.54
C TYR A 22 -35.56 29.49 -2.74
N SER A 23 -36.77 29.86 -3.17
CA SER A 23 -37.83 28.90 -3.45
C SER A 23 -37.48 27.97 -4.62
N ILE A 24 -37.00 28.51 -5.74
CA ILE A 24 -36.64 27.72 -6.92
C ILE A 24 -35.45 26.80 -6.61
N VAL A 25 -34.40 27.32 -5.96
CA VAL A 25 -33.25 26.49 -5.57
C VAL A 25 -33.67 25.37 -4.63
N GLY A 26 -34.56 25.64 -3.68
CA GLY A 26 -35.05 24.61 -2.77
C GLY A 26 -35.99 23.58 -3.40
N LEU A 27 -36.85 23.97 -4.35
CA LEU A 27 -37.64 23.01 -5.13
C LEU A 27 -36.75 22.12 -6.00
N VAL A 28 -35.70 22.69 -6.61
CA VAL A 28 -34.69 21.94 -7.37
C VAL A 28 -33.95 20.95 -6.46
N ALA A 29 -33.67 21.33 -5.21
CA ALA A 29 -33.04 20.43 -4.25
C ALA A 29 -33.91 19.22 -3.87
N ILE A 30 -35.24 19.40 -3.80
CA ILE A 30 -36.19 18.31 -3.51
C ILE A 30 -36.34 17.36 -4.71
N PHE A 31 -36.35 17.90 -5.93
CA PHE A 31 -36.59 17.14 -7.16
C PHE A 31 -35.39 17.22 -8.11
N ALA A 32 -34.24 16.73 -7.65
CA ALA A 32 -32.96 16.85 -8.35
C ALA A 32 -32.95 16.30 -9.79
N SER A 33 -33.83 15.34 -10.11
CA SER A 33 -33.91 14.74 -11.46
C SER A 33 -34.64 15.59 -12.50
N ALA A 34 -35.31 16.69 -12.11
CA ALA A 34 -36.15 17.50 -13.00
C ALA A 34 -35.82 19.00 -12.94
N VAL A 35 -34.54 19.34 -12.82
CA VAL A 35 -34.04 20.72 -12.62
C VAL A 35 -34.62 21.72 -13.63
N ILE A 36 -34.49 21.45 -14.93
CA ILE A 36 -34.90 22.38 -15.99
C ILE A 36 -36.42 22.64 -15.94
N PRO A 37 -37.30 21.60 -15.92
CA PRO A 37 -38.74 21.80 -15.75
C PRO A 37 -39.12 22.63 -14.52
N ILE A 38 -38.44 22.43 -13.39
CA ILE A 38 -38.77 23.11 -12.13
C ILE A 38 -38.39 24.58 -12.18
N ILE A 39 -37.24 24.91 -12.76
CA ILE A 39 -36.82 26.31 -12.93
C ILE A 39 -37.84 27.05 -13.81
N ILE A 40 -38.25 26.44 -14.92
CA ILE A 40 -39.25 27.01 -15.83
C ILE A 40 -40.59 27.19 -15.09
N MET A 41 -41.06 26.14 -14.42
CA MET A 41 -42.30 26.17 -13.66
C MET A 41 -42.26 27.24 -12.56
N GLY A 42 -41.24 27.24 -11.72
CA GLY A 42 -41.10 28.18 -10.60
C GLY A 42 -41.04 29.63 -11.06
N THR A 43 -40.36 29.90 -12.18
CA THR A 43 -40.32 31.24 -12.78
C THR A 43 -41.71 31.68 -13.24
N VAL A 44 -42.46 30.82 -13.92
CA VAL A 44 -43.83 31.11 -14.38
C VAL A 44 -44.78 31.31 -13.19
N LEU A 45 -44.68 30.48 -12.16
CA LEU A 45 -45.51 30.58 -10.95
C LEU A 45 -45.26 31.90 -10.21
N GLU A 46 -44.01 32.34 -10.10
CA GLU A 46 -43.68 33.61 -9.44
C GLU A 46 -44.21 34.82 -10.22
N VAL A 47 -43.99 34.85 -11.54
CA VAL A 47 -44.51 35.91 -12.40
C VAL A 47 -46.04 35.96 -12.37
N GLY A 48 -46.69 34.78 -12.39
CA GLY A 48 -48.14 34.64 -12.27
C GLY A 48 -48.67 35.15 -10.93
N LYS A 49 -47.98 34.85 -9.83
CA LYS A 49 -48.30 35.33 -8.47
C LYS A 49 -48.25 36.85 -8.39
N LEU A 50 -47.15 37.45 -8.84
CA LEU A 50 -46.96 38.90 -8.83
C LEU A 50 -48.01 39.61 -9.69
N THR A 51 -48.23 39.13 -10.90
CA THR A 51 -49.22 39.70 -11.83
C THR A 51 -50.63 39.62 -11.26
N SER A 52 -50.99 38.46 -10.68
CA SER A 52 -52.30 38.26 -10.05
C SER A 52 -52.51 39.15 -8.83
N ALA A 53 -51.49 39.29 -7.98
CA ALA A 53 -51.55 40.14 -6.80
C ALA A 53 -51.69 41.63 -7.17
N VAL A 54 -50.91 42.10 -8.15
CA VAL A 54 -50.99 43.48 -8.64
C VAL A 54 -52.34 43.75 -9.30
N TRP A 55 -52.81 42.85 -10.16
CA TRP A 55 -54.11 43.01 -10.82
C TRP A 55 -55.27 43.05 -9.83
N LEU A 56 -55.24 42.17 -8.82
CA LEU A 56 -56.23 42.09 -7.76
C LEU A 56 -56.25 43.36 -6.90
N HIS A 57 -55.08 43.94 -6.62
CA HIS A 57 -54.97 45.23 -5.92
C HIS A 57 -55.54 46.38 -6.74
N LEU A 58 -55.19 46.47 -8.03
CA LEU A 58 -55.65 47.55 -8.93
C LEU A 58 -57.16 47.49 -9.19
N ASN A 59 -57.72 46.28 -9.36
CA ASN A 59 -59.13 46.09 -9.72
C ASN A 59 -60.03 45.74 -8.53
N TRP A 60 -59.57 45.93 -7.29
CA TRP A 60 -60.28 45.47 -6.09
C TRP A 60 -61.73 45.95 -5.97
N LYS A 61 -62.02 47.17 -6.44
CA LYS A 61 -63.35 47.79 -6.42
C LYS A 61 -64.21 47.47 -7.64
N SER A 62 -63.58 47.08 -8.75
CA SER A 62 -64.24 46.89 -10.04
C SER A 62 -64.41 45.41 -10.43
N ALA A 63 -63.65 44.51 -9.79
CA ALA A 63 -63.67 43.09 -10.08
C ALA A 63 -64.91 42.39 -9.48
N PRO A 64 -65.54 41.45 -10.21
CA PRO A 64 -66.63 40.64 -9.67
C PRO A 64 -66.14 39.73 -8.54
N ILE A 65 -67.02 39.44 -7.57
CA ILE A 65 -66.69 38.69 -6.34
C ILE A 65 -66.04 37.33 -6.63
N LEU A 66 -66.48 36.65 -7.70
CA LEU A 66 -65.93 35.35 -8.12
C LEU A 66 -64.44 35.42 -8.52
N ILE A 67 -64.06 36.43 -9.31
CA ILE A 67 -62.66 36.62 -9.72
C ILE A 67 -61.80 36.99 -8.50
N LYS A 68 -62.36 37.84 -7.63
CA LYS A 68 -61.69 38.29 -6.41
C LYS A 68 -61.38 37.13 -5.47
N SER A 69 -62.35 36.24 -5.19
CA SER A 69 -62.13 35.08 -4.33
C SER A 69 -61.15 34.10 -4.96
N TYR A 70 -61.30 33.81 -6.26
CA TYR A 70 -60.39 32.91 -6.99
C TYR A 70 -58.94 33.40 -6.95
N LEU A 71 -58.67 34.65 -7.34
CA LEU A 71 -57.31 35.19 -7.34
C LEU A 71 -56.73 35.30 -5.94
N THR A 72 -57.55 35.62 -4.93
CA THR A 72 -57.07 35.65 -3.53
C THR A 72 -56.61 34.27 -3.09
N ILE A 73 -57.41 33.24 -3.33
CA ILE A 73 -57.06 31.85 -2.99
C ILE A 73 -55.84 31.39 -3.79
N ALA A 74 -55.80 31.68 -5.10
CA ALA A 74 -54.68 31.32 -5.96
C ALA A 74 -53.37 31.95 -5.49
N VAL A 75 -53.35 33.24 -5.13
CA VAL A 75 -52.16 33.91 -4.59
C VAL A 75 -51.72 33.27 -3.28
N ILE A 76 -52.65 32.92 -2.38
CA ILE A 76 -52.33 32.22 -1.13
C ILE A 76 -51.72 30.84 -1.40
N LEU A 77 -52.26 30.07 -2.34
CA LEU A 77 -51.70 28.77 -2.73
C LEU A 77 -50.30 28.91 -3.34
N LEU A 78 -50.08 29.92 -4.18
CA LEU A 78 -48.77 30.21 -4.75
C LEU A 78 -47.76 30.62 -3.65
N MET A 79 -48.22 31.30 -2.58
CA MET A 79 -47.39 31.59 -1.41
C MET A 79 -47.00 30.30 -0.65
N PHE A 80 -47.89 29.32 -0.53
CA PHE A 80 -47.55 28.01 0.05
C PHE A 80 -46.49 27.27 -0.77
N ILE A 81 -46.62 27.25 -2.09
CA ILE A 81 -45.60 26.65 -2.97
C ILE A 81 -44.27 27.39 -2.81
N THR A 82 -44.30 28.73 -2.75
CA THR A 82 -43.09 29.54 -2.52
C THR A 82 -42.41 29.15 -1.19
N SER A 83 -43.21 29.03 -0.12
CA SER A 83 -42.76 28.64 1.23
C SER A 83 -42.17 27.23 1.26
N MET A 84 -42.82 26.26 0.61
CA MET A 84 -42.29 24.89 0.49
C MET A 84 -40.93 24.88 -0.22
N GLY A 85 -40.75 25.70 -1.24
CA GLY A 85 -39.44 25.87 -1.87
C GLY A 85 -38.39 26.44 -0.90
N ILE A 86 -38.70 27.49 -0.15
CA ILE A 86 -37.77 28.06 0.85
C ILE A 86 -37.41 27.01 1.91
N PHE A 87 -38.38 26.23 2.37
CA PHE A 87 -38.16 25.10 3.27
C PHE A 87 -37.22 24.06 2.66
N GLY A 88 -37.40 23.71 1.37
CA GLY A 88 -36.50 22.82 0.65
C GLY A 88 -35.05 23.31 0.61
N PHE A 89 -34.85 24.62 0.48
CA PHE A 89 -33.52 25.23 0.51
C PHE A 89 -32.86 25.10 1.89
N LEU A 90 -33.61 25.46 2.94
CA LEU A 90 -33.12 25.36 4.33
C LEU A 90 -32.89 23.91 4.76
N SER A 91 -33.76 22.99 4.34
CA SER A 91 -33.63 21.57 4.68
C SER A 91 -32.47 20.92 3.96
N LYS A 92 -32.14 21.30 2.71
CA LYS A 92 -30.91 20.85 2.04
C LYS A 92 -29.67 21.17 2.87
N ALA A 93 -29.53 22.40 3.35
CA ALA A 93 -28.37 22.80 4.16
C ALA A 93 -28.25 21.98 5.45
N HIS A 94 -29.38 21.70 6.12
CA HIS A 94 -29.40 20.88 7.33
C HIS A 94 -29.12 19.40 7.06
N ILE A 95 -29.72 18.83 6.00
CA ILE A 95 -29.51 17.43 5.60
C ILE A 95 -28.08 17.22 5.15
N GLU A 96 -27.52 18.09 4.31
CA GLU A 96 -26.15 17.98 3.81
C GLU A 96 -25.12 18.00 4.96
N GLN A 97 -25.32 18.90 5.93
CA GLN A 97 -24.46 18.96 7.12
C GLN A 97 -24.59 17.72 8.02
N THR A 98 -25.81 17.20 8.22
CA THR A 98 -26.06 16.04 9.09
C THR A 98 -25.61 14.74 8.44
N SER A 99 -25.91 14.54 7.16
CA SER A 99 -25.50 13.36 6.38
C SER A 99 -23.99 13.29 6.22
N ALA A 100 -23.32 14.41 5.93
CA ALA A 100 -21.85 14.44 5.86
C ALA A 100 -21.21 14.08 7.21
N ALA A 101 -21.76 14.53 8.33
CA ALA A 101 -21.27 14.15 9.65
C ALA A 101 -21.41 12.64 9.91
N SER A 102 -22.57 12.05 9.57
CA SER A 102 -22.79 10.59 9.72
C SER A 102 -21.90 9.77 8.79
N GLU A 103 -21.71 10.22 7.55
CA GLU A 103 -20.86 9.53 6.58
C GLU A 103 -19.38 9.58 7.01
N ASN A 104 -18.92 10.72 7.51
CA ASN A 104 -17.56 10.86 8.05
C ASN A 104 -17.32 9.93 9.23
N VAL A 105 -18.29 9.77 10.14
CA VAL A 105 -18.19 8.80 11.25
C VAL A 105 -18.05 7.37 10.72
N ALA A 106 -18.87 6.96 9.74
CA ALA A 106 -18.78 5.64 9.13
C ALA A 106 -17.47 5.43 8.33
N GLN A 107 -16.90 6.49 7.75
CA GLN A 107 -15.58 6.44 7.13
C GLN A 107 -14.47 6.25 8.17
N ILE A 108 -14.54 6.95 9.29
CA ILE A 108 -13.60 6.81 10.42
C ILE A 108 -13.65 5.37 10.96
N GLU A 109 -14.84 4.81 11.17
CA GLU A 109 -15.00 3.43 11.67
C GLU A 109 -14.37 2.40 10.71
N ARG A 110 -14.58 2.54 9.40
CA ARG A 110 -13.93 1.68 8.39
C ARG A 110 -12.41 1.82 8.35
N ILE A 111 -11.90 3.04 8.57
CA ILE A 111 -10.46 3.29 8.66
C ILE A 111 -9.89 2.61 9.92
N GLU A 112 -10.58 2.72 11.05
CA GLU A 112 -10.18 2.10 12.31
C GLU A 112 -10.12 0.57 12.21
N GLU A 113 -11.15 -0.06 11.62
CA GLU A 113 -11.12 -1.50 11.31
C GLU A 113 -9.95 -1.89 10.40
N SER A 114 -9.66 -1.06 9.39
CA SER A 114 -8.53 -1.29 8.48
C SER A 114 -7.18 -1.18 9.18
N ILE A 115 -7.05 -0.24 10.13
CA ILE A 115 -5.85 -0.11 10.97
C ILE A 115 -5.69 -1.35 11.86
N VAL A 116 -6.77 -1.82 12.49
CA VAL A 116 -6.73 -3.03 13.33
C VAL A 116 -6.31 -4.24 12.51
N ARG A 117 -6.89 -4.44 11.33
CA ARG A 117 -6.51 -5.53 10.42
C ARG A 117 -5.04 -5.45 10.01
N ASN A 118 -4.56 -4.27 9.64
CA ASN A 118 -3.16 -4.07 9.24
C ASN A 118 -2.20 -4.32 10.42
N LYS A 119 -2.55 -3.91 11.64
CA LYS A 119 -1.77 -4.24 12.85
C LYS A 119 -1.65 -5.76 13.03
N VAL A 120 -2.75 -6.51 12.87
CA VAL A 120 -2.71 -7.99 12.95
C VAL A 120 -1.80 -8.60 11.88
N ILE A 121 -1.81 -8.06 10.66
CA ILE A 121 -0.92 -8.52 9.58
C ILE A 121 0.55 -8.26 9.94
N ILE A 122 0.86 -7.06 10.46
CA ILE A 122 2.21 -6.69 10.89
C ILE A 122 2.67 -7.63 12.00
N THR A 123 1.88 -7.84 13.05
CA THR A 123 2.24 -8.76 14.14
C THR A 123 2.50 -10.17 13.64
N LYS A 124 1.66 -10.70 12.74
CA LYS A 124 1.89 -12.02 12.13
C LYS A 124 3.15 -12.08 11.28
N ALA A 125 3.51 -10.99 10.61
CA ALA A 125 4.73 -10.90 9.83
C ALA A 125 5.95 -10.88 10.76
N ASP A 126 5.91 -10.10 11.85
CA ASP A 126 6.97 -10.05 12.86
C ASP A 126 7.19 -11.41 13.53
N ASP A 127 6.12 -12.11 13.95
CA ASP A 127 6.20 -13.45 14.51
C ASP A 127 6.88 -14.44 13.54
N LYS A 128 6.61 -14.27 12.23
CA LYS A 128 7.22 -15.10 11.18
C LYS A 128 8.69 -14.78 10.98
N ILE A 129 9.09 -13.50 11.11
CA ILE A 129 10.50 -13.09 11.05
C ILE A 129 11.26 -13.74 12.21
N ILE A 130 10.77 -13.61 13.45
CA ILE A 130 11.39 -14.22 14.63
C ILE A 130 11.51 -15.74 14.46
N LYS A 131 10.47 -16.40 13.96
CA LYS A 131 10.50 -17.84 13.68
C LYS A 131 11.51 -18.22 12.60
N LEU A 132 11.73 -17.37 11.60
CA LEU A 132 12.73 -17.62 10.55
C LEU A 132 14.14 -17.40 11.06
N GLU A 133 14.40 -16.36 11.86
CA GLU A 133 15.69 -16.11 12.50
C GLU A 133 16.10 -17.29 13.40
N THR A 134 15.20 -17.73 14.29
CA THR A 134 15.47 -18.90 15.15
C THR A 134 15.76 -20.19 14.35
N VAL A 135 15.10 -20.42 13.21
CA VAL A 135 15.37 -21.58 12.36
C VAL A 135 16.74 -21.49 11.70
N ASP A 136 17.19 -20.29 11.34
CA ASP A 136 18.52 -20.07 10.77
C ASP A 136 19.61 -20.37 11.80
N ASP A 137 19.48 -19.83 13.02
CA ASP A 137 20.39 -20.12 14.14
C ASP A 137 20.48 -21.64 14.41
N THR A 138 19.33 -22.34 14.44
CA THR A 138 19.31 -23.78 14.73
C THR A 138 19.96 -24.60 13.59
N LYS A 139 19.82 -24.15 12.34
CA LYS A 139 20.45 -24.81 11.19
C LYS A 139 21.96 -24.61 11.21
N ASP A 140 22.43 -23.42 11.57
CA ASP A 140 23.85 -23.14 11.72
C ASP A 140 24.45 -24.00 12.83
N GLU A 141 23.81 -24.12 14.00
CA GLU A 141 24.22 -25.05 15.05
C GLU A 141 24.29 -26.51 14.54
N GLY A 142 23.27 -26.95 13.80
CA GLY A 142 23.24 -28.29 13.22
C GLY A 142 24.34 -28.54 12.16
N ILE A 143 24.72 -27.52 11.40
CA ILE A 143 25.82 -27.58 10.43
C ILE A 143 27.17 -27.62 11.15
N GLN A 144 27.38 -26.77 12.16
CA GLN A 144 28.60 -26.76 12.97
C GLN A 144 28.82 -28.11 13.66
N GLU A 145 27.75 -28.73 14.19
CA GLU A 145 27.86 -30.06 14.80
C GLU A 145 28.24 -31.15 13.78
N LYS A 146 27.66 -31.10 12.56
CA LYS A 146 28.06 -32.02 11.48
C LYS A 146 29.52 -31.82 11.07
N ILE A 147 29.99 -30.57 10.99
CA ILE A 147 31.40 -30.26 10.71
C ILE A 147 32.31 -30.83 11.80
N ARG A 148 31.93 -30.66 13.08
CA ARG A 148 32.68 -31.20 14.22
C ARG A 148 32.83 -32.72 14.14
N ILE A 149 31.72 -33.43 13.89
CA ILE A 149 31.71 -34.88 13.72
C ILE A 149 32.61 -35.29 12.56
N GLU A 150 32.54 -34.59 11.43
CA GLU A 150 33.33 -34.97 10.26
C GLU A 150 34.82 -34.65 10.44
N GLN A 151 35.15 -33.56 11.12
CA GLN A 151 36.53 -33.25 11.52
C GLN A 151 37.09 -34.32 12.45
N GLU A 152 36.29 -34.83 13.39
CA GLU A 152 36.67 -35.92 14.29
C GLU A 152 36.88 -37.24 13.54
N ARG A 153 36.01 -37.57 12.58
CA ARG A 153 36.16 -38.75 11.70
C ARG A 153 37.40 -38.65 10.81
N ILE A 154 37.66 -37.48 10.24
CA ILE A 154 38.87 -37.21 9.44
C ILE A 154 40.12 -37.40 10.31
N ASN A 155 40.18 -36.77 11.49
CA ASN A 155 41.32 -36.88 12.39
C ASN A 155 41.57 -38.35 12.82
N THR A 156 40.50 -39.08 13.11
CA THR A 156 40.58 -40.51 13.46
C THR A 156 41.10 -41.33 12.29
N ALA A 157 40.60 -41.10 11.08
CA ALA A 157 41.07 -41.79 9.88
C ALA A 157 42.56 -41.51 9.61
N TYR A 158 43.00 -40.25 9.72
CA TYR A 158 44.43 -39.90 9.60
C TYR A 158 45.28 -40.62 10.65
N SER A 159 44.84 -40.61 11.92
CA SER A 159 45.56 -41.31 13.00
C SER A 159 45.63 -42.83 12.78
N GLY A 160 44.61 -43.42 12.13
CA GLY A 160 44.56 -44.84 11.83
C GLY A 160 45.47 -45.26 10.67
N VAL A 161 45.75 -44.36 9.73
CA VAL A 161 46.61 -44.62 8.57
C VAL A 161 48.09 -44.34 8.87
N GLN A 162 48.38 -43.47 9.85
CA GLN A 162 49.75 -43.11 10.23
C GLN A 162 50.65 -44.32 10.53
N PRO A 163 50.22 -45.35 11.30
CA PRO A 163 51.07 -46.51 11.58
C PRO A 163 51.45 -47.30 10.32
N SER A 164 50.53 -47.41 9.35
CA SER A 164 50.80 -48.10 8.09
C SER A 164 51.77 -47.32 7.20
N ILE A 165 51.70 -45.98 7.24
CA ILE A 165 52.67 -45.10 6.56
C ILE A 165 54.04 -45.25 7.21
N ASP A 166 54.10 -45.24 8.54
CA ASP A 166 55.35 -45.39 9.29
C ASP A 166 56.00 -46.75 9.02
N GLU A 167 55.21 -47.82 8.98
CA GLU A 167 55.66 -49.16 8.60
C GLU A 167 56.19 -49.19 7.15
N GLN A 168 55.47 -48.59 6.19
CA GLN A 168 55.92 -48.51 4.80
C GLN A 168 57.23 -47.74 4.66
N ASN A 169 57.38 -46.62 5.37
CA ASN A 169 58.63 -45.86 5.38
C ASN A 169 59.79 -46.68 5.96
N ALA A 170 59.55 -47.46 7.02
CA ALA A 170 60.55 -48.35 7.58
C ALA A 170 60.98 -49.46 6.60
N ILE A 171 60.02 -50.05 5.87
CA ILE A 171 60.31 -51.06 4.82
C ILE A 171 61.13 -50.43 3.68
N ILE A 172 60.73 -49.24 3.20
CA ILE A 172 61.46 -48.54 2.13
C ILE A 172 62.91 -48.27 2.54
N ILE A 173 63.15 -47.81 3.77
CA ILE A 173 64.50 -47.57 4.29
C ILE A 173 65.30 -48.88 4.35
N ALA A 174 64.73 -49.94 4.91
CA ALA A 174 65.39 -51.25 4.99
C ALA A 174 65.75 -51.82 3.61
N GLU A 175 64.85 -51.66 2.62
CA GLU A 175 65.11 -52.10 1.25
C GLU A 175 66.18 -51.24 0.55
N ALA A 176 66.18 -49.93 0.78
CA ALA A 176 67.22 -49.03 0.29
C ALA A 176 68.60 -49.38 0.86
N GLU A 177 68.69 -49.69 2.17
CA GLU A 177 69.92 -50.14 2.81
C GLU A 177 70.38 -51.50 2.29
N ALA A 178 69.46 -52.46 2.10
CA ALA A 178 69.77 -53.77 1.54
C ALA A 178 70.32 -53.65 0.11
N LYS A 179 69.70 -52.81 -0.74
CA LYS A 179 70.19 -52.51 -2.08
C LYS A 179 71.56 -51.84 -2.06
N ALA A 180 71.77 -50.84 -1.19
CA ALA A 180 73.08 -50.20 -1.02
C ALA A 180 74.15 -51.22 -0.60
N ASN A 181 73.85 -52.12 0.32
CA ASN A 181 74.78 -53.17 0.75
C ASN A 181 75.05 -54.22 -0.34
N ALA A 182 74.07 -54.53 -1.18
CA ALA A 182 74.24 -55.43 -2.32
C ALA A 182 75.13 -54.82 -3.43
N ILE A 183 75.12 -53.49 -3.57
CA ILE A 183 75.92 -52.77 -4.58
C ILE A 183 77.38 -52.56 -4.14
N LYS A 184 77.65 -52.38 -2.83
CA LYS A 184 79.01 -52.23 -2.26
C LYS A 184 80.07 -53.24 -2.75
N PRO A 185 79.83 -54.56 -2.83
CA PRO A 185 80.84 -55.50 -3.31
C PRO A 185 81.19 -55.26 -4.79
N PHE A 186 80.22 -54.89 -5.62
CA PHE A 186 80.47 -54.52 -7.01
C PHE A 186 81.25 -53.21 -7.12
N GLU A 187 80.95 -52.21 -6.27
CA GLU A 187 81.76 -50.98 -6.19
C GLU A 187 83.21 -51.27 -5.79
N ASN A 188 83.43 -52.15 -4.81
CA ASN A 188 84.77 -52.57 -4.40
C ASN A 188 85.51 -53.35 -5.49
N GLU A 189 84.78 -54.16 -6.27
CA GLU A 189 85.34 -54.91 -7.38
C GLU A 189 85.77 -53.99 -8.53
N ILE A 190 84.94 -53.00 -8.88
CA ILE A 190 85.30 -51.94 -9.83
C ILE A 190 86.55 -51.20 -9.35
N ALA A 191 86.60 -50.77 -8.08
CA ALA A 191 87.76 -50.08 -7.53
C ALA A 191 89.06 -50.93 -7.55
N ASN A 192 88.95 -52.25 -7.40
CA ASN A 192 90.09 -53.16 -7.52
C ASN A 192 90.51 -53.38 -8.98
N ILE A 193 89.56 -53.41 -9.91
CA ILE A 193 89.84 -53.47 -11.35
C ILE A 193 90.56 -52.19 -11.79
N ASP A 194 90.11 -51.03 -11.35
CA ASP A 194 90.77 -49.75 -11.62
C ASP A 194 92.21 -49.73 -11.11
N LYS A 195 92.46 -50.24 -9.91
CA LYS A 195 93.83 -50.41 -9.38
C LYS A 195 94.68 -51.37 -10.20
N LYS A 196 94.10 -52.47 -10.69
CA LYS A 196 94.81 -53.41 -11.57
C LYS A 196 95.12 -52.81 -12.94
N GLN A 197 94.23 -52.00 -13.50
CA GLN A 197 94.51 -51.25 -14.73
C GLN A 197 95.66 -50.26 -14.52
N ALA A 198 95.64 -49.48 -13.43
CA ALA A 198 96.72 -48.55 -13.12
C ALA A 198 98.10 -49.24 -12.98
N LEU A 199 98.14 -50.43 -12.38
CA LEU A 199 99.37 -51.24 -12.30
C LEU A 199 99.82 -51.79 -13.66
N LEU A 200 98.88 -52.23 -14.51
CA LEU A 200 99.20 -52.70 -15.87
C LEU A 200 99.74 -51.56 -16.74
N ASP A 201 99.19 -50.36 -16.60
CA ASP A 201 99.70 -49.16 -17.27
C ASP A 201 101.14 -48.85 -16.80
N GLU A 202 101.44 -49.00 -15.51
CA GLU A 202 102.79 -48.84 -14.93
C GLU A 202 103.79 -49.91 -15.44
N TYR A 203 103.34 -51.15 -15.68
CA TYR A 203 104.16 -52.20 -16.29
C TYR A 203 104.34 -52.05 -17.81
N SER A 204 103.39 -51.46 -18.53
CA SER A 204 103.52 -51.21 -19.98
C SER A 204 104.52 -50.12 -20.35
N VAL A 205 104.90 -49.27 -19.38
CA VAL A 205 105.86 -48.17 -19.55
C VAL A 205 107.32 -48.61 -19.32
N ASN A 206 107.56 -49.82 -18.78
CA ASN A 206 108.89 -50.34 -18.43
C ASN A 206 109.32 -51.61 -19.20
N GLY A 207 108.68 -51.93 -20.33
CA GLY A 207 109.14 -52.94 -21.30
C GLY A 207 109.52 -52.29 -22.62
#